data_AF-A0A369VNU3-F1
#
_entry.id   AF-A0A369VNU3-F1
#
_cell.length_a   1.000
_cell.length_b   1.000
_cell.length_c   1.000
_cell.angle_alpha   90.00
_cell.angle_beta   90.00
_cell.angle_gamma   90.00
#
_symmetry.space_group_name_H-M   'P 1'
#
loop_
_entity.id
_entity.type
_entity.pdbx_description
1 polymer ?
#
loop_
_entity_poly.entity_id
_entity_poly.type
_entity_poly.pdbx_seq_one_letter_code
_entity_poly.pdbx_strand_id
1 'polypeptide(L)'
;MAIENSKLDMDATNMLENLRTIRHALHIGLESYGEIERLTDVFSLYKDAAQDLPDHMRPIHPTGSNDTIGVFSAALRTLELFDPTDK
;
A
#
# COMPACT_ATOMS: atom_id res chain seq x y z
N MET A 1 -11.90 20.01 33.82
CA MET A 1 -12.88 20.39 32.78
C MET A 1 -12.28 21.10 31.56
N ALA A 2 -11.88 22.37 31.57
CA ALA A 2 -11.38 23.02 30.33
C ALA A 2 -10.06 22.41 29.78
N ILE A 3 -9.14 22.01 30.66
CA ILE A 3 -7.83 21.43 30.28
C ILE A 3 -7.96 19.97 29.80
N GLU A 4 -8.89 19.21 30.36
CA GLU A 4 -9.15 17.82 29.92
C GLU A 4 -9.77 17.78 28.52
N ASN A 5 -10.69 18.70 28.23
CA ASN A 5 -11.30 18.81 26.90
C ASN A 5 -10.26 19.18 25.84
N SER A 6 -9.36 20.14 26.14
CA SER A 6 -8.27 20.50 25.22
C SER A 6 -7.29 19.36 24.94
N LYS A 7 -7.05 18.47 25.91
CA LYS A 7 -6.17 17.31 25.74
C LYS A 7 -6.83 16.21 24.91
N LEU A 8 -8.12 15.96 25.14
CA LEU A 8 -8.92 15.02 24.35
C LEU A 8 -9.00 15.45 22.88
N ASP A 9 -9.18 16.74 22.61
CA ASP A 9 -9.22 17.27 21.24
C ASP A 9 -7.86 17.15 20.53
N MET A 10 -6.76 17.34 21.26
CA MET A 10 -5.39 17.18 20.74
C MET A 10 -5.04 15.71 20.45
N ASP A 11 -5.44 14.79 21.32
CA ASP A 11 -5.24 13.35 21.12
C ASP A 11 -6.05 12.82 19.91
N ALA A 12 -7.28 13.32 19.73
CA ALA A 12 -8.11 13.00 18.57
C ALA A 12 -7.52 13.53 17.25
N THR A 13 -6.96 14.75 17.26
CA THR A 13 -6.31 15.35 16.09
C THR A 13 -5.06 14.57 15.68
N ASN A 14 -4.20 14.23 16.66
CA ASN A 14 -3.00 13.41 16.42
C ASN A 14 -3.36 12.03 15.86
N MET A 15 -4.44 11.42 16.35
CA MET A 15 -4.91 10.14 15.84
C MET A 15 -5.33 10.24 14.36
N LEU A 16 -6.06 11.29 13.98
CA LEU A 16 -6.48 11.49 12.59
C LEU A 16 -5.28 11.75 11.66
N GLU A 17 -4.31 12.55 12.08
CA GLU A 17 -3.08 12.77 11.32
C GLU A 17 -2.30 11.46 11.12
N ASN A 18 -2.17 10.65 12.17
CA ASN A 18 -1.53 9.34 12.07
C ASN A 18 -2.25 8.41 11.08
N LEU A 19 -3.58 8.37 11.12
CA LEU A 19 -4.38 7.57 10.18
C LEU A 19 -4.17 8.03 8.73
N ARG A 20 -4.11 9.34 8.48
CA ARG A 20 -3.78 9.91 7.16
C ARG A 20 -2.37 9.53 6.69
N THR A 21 -1.37 9.62 7.58
CA THR A 21 0.01 9.22 7.25
C THR A 21 0.10 7.72 6.92
N ILE A 22 -0.57 6.87 7.70
CA ILE A 22 -0.63 5.42 7.45
C ILE A 22 -1.32 5.15 6.11
N ARG A 23 -2.46 5.81 5.82
CA ARG A 23 -3.16 5.68 4.53
C ARG A 23 -2.25 6.03 3.37
N HIS A 24 -1.56 7.16 3.46
CA HIS A 24 -0.63 7.61 2.42
C HIS A 24 0.49 6.59 2.16
N ALA A 25 1.11 6.07 3.22
CA ALA A 25 2.14 5.04 3.10
C ALA A 25 1.60 3.74 2.48
N LEU A 26 0.38 3.32 2.81
CA LEU A 26 -0.26 2.15 2.23
C LEU A 26 -0.56 2.33 0.73
N HIS A 27 -0.98 3.52 0.31
CA HIS A 27 -1.16 3.82 -1.13
C HIS A 27 0.14 3.76 -1.90
N ILE A 28 1.22 4.34 -1.38
CA ILE A 28 2.56 4.25 -2.00
C ILE A 28 2.96 2.78 -2.18
N GLY A 29 2.75 1.95 -1.14
CA GLY A 29 3.01 0.52 -1.22
C GLY A 29 2.17 -0.16 -2.30
N LEU A 30 0.86 0.07 -2.30
CA LEU A 30 -0.06 -0.52 -3.27
C LEU A 30 0.33 -0.18 -4.73
N GLU A 31 0.62 1.09 -5.02
CA GLU A 31 1.06 1.53 -6.34
C GLU A 31 2.38 0.87 -6.74
N SER A 32 3.37 0.88 -5.84
CA SER A 32 4.70 0.32 -6.12
C SER A 32 4.65 -1.17 -6.41
N TYR A 33 3.93 -1.95 -5.59
CA TYR A 33 3.79 -3.39 -5.80
C TYR A 33 2.91 -3.72 -7.01
N GLY A 34 1.91 -2.89 -7.32
CA GLY A 34 1.11 -3.00 -8.55
C GLY A 34 1.89 -2.78 -9.84
N GLU A 35 2.91 -1.93 -9.85
CA GLU A 35 3.82 -1.80 -10.99
C GLU A 35 4.76 -3.02 -11.11
N ILE A 36 5.25 -3.55 -9.98
CA ILE A 36 6.12 -4.74 -9.97
C ILE A 36 5.39 -5.98 -10.51
N GLU A 37 4.13 -6.19 -10.11
CA GLU A 37 3.32 -7.30 -10.63
C GLU A 37 3.09 -7.14 -12.13
N ARG A 38 2.70 -5.95 -12.61
CA ARG A 38 2.54 -5.67 -14.05
C ARG A 38 3.81 -5.93 -14.85
N LEU A 39 4.96 -5.50 -14.36
CA LEU A 39 6.24 -5.79 -15.01
C LEU A 39 6.52 -7.30 -15.01
N THR A 40 6.24 -8.00 -13.91
CA THR A 40 6.44 -9.45 -13.80
C THR A 40 5.56 -10.21 -14.80
N ASP A 41 4.32 -9.78 -15.00
CA ASP A 41 3.39 -10.36 -15.97
C ASP A 41 3.87 -10.13 -17.41
N VAL A 42 4.28 -8.91 -17.74
CA VAL A 42 4.86 -8.59 -19.06
C VAL A 42 6.08 -9.45 -19.36
N PHE A 43 7.00 -9.61 -18.40
CA PHE A 43 8.16 -10.50 -18.56
C PHE A 43 7.76 -11.96 -18.76
N SER A 44 6.71 -12.42 -18.09
CA SER A 44 6.20 -13.79 -18.24
C SER A 44 5.65 -14.01 -19.65
N LEU A 45 4.92 -13.04 -20.20
CA LEU A 45 4.42 -13.07 -21.58
C LEU A 45 5.56 -13.11 -22.63
N TYR A 46 6.63 -12.33 -22.43
CA TYR A 46 7.78 -12.34 -23.34
C TYR A 46 8.52 -13.67 -23.37
N LYS A 47 8.66 -14.30 -22.19
CA LYS A 47 9.23 -15.65 -22.07
C LYS A 47 8.40 -16.67 -22.86
N ASP A 48 7.08 -16.61 -22.75
CA ASP A 48 6.18 -17.51 -23.48
C ASP A 48 6.19 -17.25 -25.00
N ALA A 49 6.50 -16.02 -25.42
CA ALA A 49 6.63 -15.61 -26.82
C ALA A 49 8.00 -15.95 -27.46
N ALA A 50 8.87 -16.73 -26.80
CA ALA A 50 10.22 -17.07 -27.25
C ALA A 50 11.14 -15.85 -27.50
N GLN A 51 10.85 -14.71 -26.88
CA GLN A 51 11.80 -13.60 -26.77
C GLN A 51 12.55 -13.78 -25.45
N ASP A 52 13.73 -14.40 -25.51
CA ASP A 52 14.60 -14.55 -24.34
C ASP A 52 15.07 -13.17 -23.87
N LEU A 53 14.45 -12.69 -22.79
CA LEU A 53 14.94 -11.55 -22.04
C LEU A 53 16.05 -12.02 -21.09
N PRO A 54 17.16 -11.28 -20.96
CA PRO A 54 18.20 -11.63 -20.01
C PRO A 54 17.68 -11.73 -18.58
N ASP A 55 18.08 -12.77 -17.84
CA ASP A 55 17.62 -13.02 -16.46
C ASP A 55 17.82 -11.83 -15.51
N HIS A 56 18.89 -11.04 -15.71
CA HIS A 56 19.19 -9.86 -14.89
C HIS A 56 18.23 -8.68 -15.11
N MET A 57 17.39 -8.73 -16.15
CA MET A 57 16.34 -7.74 -16.39
C MET A 57 15.03 -8.10 -15.68
N ARG A 58 14.91 -9.32 -15.13
CA ARG A 58 13.68 -9.78 -14.48
C ARG A 58 13.40 -8.95 -13.22
N PRO A 59 12.18 -8.39 -13.07
CA PRO A 59 11.78 -7.74 -11.82
C PRO A 59 11.91 -8.70 -10.64
N ILE A 60 12.51 -8.22 -9.55
CA ILE A 60 12.60 -8.96 -8.29
C ILE A 60 11.49 -8.44 -7.39
N HIS A 61 10.54 -9.31 -7.02
CA HIS A 61 9.52 -8.96 -6.05
C HIS A 61 10.18 -8.82 -4.65
N PRO A 62 10.15 -7.63 -4.00
CA PRO A 62 10.89 -7.36 -2.76
C PRO A 62 10.57 -8.34 -1.63
N THR A 63 9.32 -8.80 -1.57
CA THR A 63 8.83 -9.73 -0.55
C THR A 63 8.79 -11.18 -1.01
N GLY A 64 9.02 -11.45 -2.30
CA GLY A 64 8.80 -12.76 -2.92
C GLY A 64 7.35 -13.28 -2.87
N SER A 65 6.37 -12.44 -2.52
CA SER A 65 4.96 -12.83 -2.36
C SER A 65 4.05 -12.11 -3.34
N ASN A 66 3.23 -12.89 -4.06
CA ASN A 66 2.20 -12.39 -4.97
C ASN A 66 1.00 -11.76 -4.24
N ASP A 67 0.86 -12.00 -2.94
CA ASP A 67 -0.30 -11.52 -2.17
C ASP A 67 -0.13 -10.07 -1.67
N THR A 68 1.00 -9.43 -1.97
CA THR A 68 1.38 -8.14 -1.37
C THR A 68 0.35 -7.05 -1.67
N ILE A 69 -0.19 -6.98 -2.91
CA ILE A 69 -1.28 -6.07 -3.27
C ILE A 69 -2.54 -6.34 -2.44
N GLY A 70 -2.91 -7.61 -2.30
CA GLY A 70 -4.06 -8.04 -1.50
C GLY A 70 -3.93 -7.60 -0.04
N VAL A 71 -2.73 -7.71 0.53
CA VAL A 71 -2.42 -7.26 1.90
C VAL A 71 -2.57 -5.74 2.03
N PHE A 72 -1.99 -4.94 1.13
CA PHE A 72 -2.16 -3.48 1.15
C PHE A 72 -3.63 -3.07 1.00
N SER A 73 -4.35 -3.71 0.07
CA SER A 73 -5.78 -3.47 -0.15
C SER A 73 -6.64 -3.80 1.08
N ALA A 74 -6.34 -4.89 1.78
CA ALA A 74 -7.01 -5.26 3.02
C ALA A 74 -6.69 -4.28 4.17
N ALA A 75 -5.45 -3.82 4.26
CA ALA A 75 -5.03 -2.83 5.25
C ALA A 75 -5.74 -1.48 5.04
N LEU A 76 -5.86 -1.01 3.79
CA LEU A 76 -6.60 0.21 3.45
C LEU A 76 -8.08 0.11 3.84
N ARG A 77 -8.76 -0.97 3.46
CA ARG A 77 -10.16 -1.21 3.86
C ARG A 77 -10.34 -1.22 5.37
N THR A 78 -9.39 -1.81 6.08
CA THR A 78 -9.41 -1.84 7.55
C THR A 78 -9.25 -0.44 8.12
N LEU A 79 -8.36 0.36 7.55
CA LEU A 79 -8.10 1.74 7.98
C LEU A 79 -9.30 2.67 7.76
N GLU A 80 -10.06 2.49 6.68
CA GLU A 80 -11.31 3.23 6.40
C GLU A 80 -12.39 3.02 7.47
N LEU A 81 -12.37 1.88 8.18
CA LEU A 81 -13.26 1.65 9.33
C LEU A 81 -12.92 2.54 10.53
N PHE A 82 -11.67 3.00 10.64
CA PHE A 82 -11.17 3.81 11.73
C PHE A 82 -11.10 5.31 11.41
N ASP A 83 -11.10 5.68 10.13
CA ASP A 83 -11.22 7.07 9.67
C ASP A 83 -12.35 7.22 8.63
N PRO A 84 -13.59 7.41 9.08
CA PRO A 84 -14.74 7.57 8.19
C PRO A 84 -14.87 8.97 7.58
N THR A 85 -13.92 9.89 7.84
CA THR A 85 -14.02 11.29 7.38
C THR A 85 -13.76 11.49 5.88
N ASP A 86 -13.44 10.42 5.16
CA ASP A 86 -13.17 10.40 3.71
C ASP A 86 -14.37 9.87 2.89
N LYS A 87 -15.59 10.32 3.23
CA LYS A 87 -16.80 10.13 2.39
C LYS A 87 -17.29 11.44 1.80
#